data_AF-A0A3B0WVZ1-F1
#
_entry.id   AF-A0A3B0WVZ1-F1
#
_cell.length_a   1.000
_cell.length_b   1.000
_cell.length_c   1.000
_cell.angle_alpha   90.00
_cell.angle_beta   90.00
_cell.angle_gamma   90.00
#
_symmetry.space_group_name_H-M   'P 1'
#
loop_
_entity.id
_entity.type
_entity.pdbx_description
1 polymer ?
#
loop_
_entity_poly.entity_id
_entity_poly.type
_entity_poly.pdbx_seq_one_letter_code
_entity_poly.pdbx_strand_id
1 'polypeptide(L)'
;WMAGFYASNGRLMMGSYRNDVVELLHWPNLTRLPSTPNTMGIASLLSSCPTSITLAHRFLGIELSEIYQFYAAARCAGITRIVNRAPEEPSFKPHRNQPLLSMLLDKIAGI
;
A
#
# COMPACT_ATOMS: atom_id res chain seq x y z
N TRP A 1 -1.04 -10.23 -3.85
CA TRP A 1 -2.33 -10.08 -4.56
C TRP A 1 -3.38 -11.07 -4.07
N MET A 2 -3.33 -12.36 -4.43
CA MET A 2 -4.39 -13.35 -4.11
C MET A 2 -4.78 -13.38 -2.63
N ALA A 3 -3.80 -13.42 -1.72
CA ALA A 3 -4.05 -13.39 -0.28
C ALA A 3 -4.87 -12.15 0.14
N GLY A 4 -4.47 -10.95 -0.28
CA GLY A 4 -5.21 -9.71 0.01
C GLY A 4 -6.60 -9.68 -0.63
N PHE A 5 -6.73 -10.19 -1.85
CA PHE A 5 -8.01 -10.25 -2.58
C PHE A 5 -9.04 -11.12 -1.84
N TYR A 6 -8.66 -12.32 -1.41
CA TYR A 6 -9.57 -13.23 -0.72
C TYR A 6 -9.74 -12.88 0.78
N ALA A 7 -8.68 -12.42 1.46
CA ALA A 7 -8.74 -12.10 2.89
C ALA A 7 -9.50 -10.79 3.21
N SER A 8 -9.55 -9.84 2.26
CA SER A 8 -10.26 -8.57 2.45
C SER A 8 -11.74 -8.80 2.76
N ASN A 9 -12.40 -9.73 2.06
CA ASN A 9 -13.84 -9.95 2.15
C ASN A 9 -14.66 -8.64 2.07
N GLY A 10 -14.25 -7.73 1.18
CA GLY A 10 -14.88 -6.42 1.00
C GLY A 10 -14.63 -5.42 2.12
N ARG A 11 -13.70 -5.68 3.05
CA ARG A 11 -13.37 -4.78 4.17
C ARG A 11 -12.10 -4.01 3.90
N LEU A 12 -12.05 -2.78 4.40
CA LEU A 12 -10.85 -1.95 4.39
C LEU A 12 -9.75 -2.63 5.21
N MET A 13 -8.54 -2.67 4.65
CA MET A 13 -7.37 -3.29 5.28
C MET A 13 -7.01 -2.55 6.58
N MET A 14 -6.56 -3.29 7.60
CA MET A 14 -6.10 -2.70 8.86
C MET A 14 -4.94 -1.73 8.64
N GLY A 15 -4.96 -0.59 9.33
CA GLY A 15 -3.96 0.48 9.18
C GLY A 15 -4.18 1.37 7.96
N SER A 16 -5.19 1.10 7.13
CA SER A 16 -5.61 1.96 6.02
C SER A 16 -6.77 2.86 6.43
N TYR A 17 -6.83 4.05 5.82
CA TYR A 17 -7.89 5.03 6.06
C TYR A 17 -8.64 5.30 4.75
N ARG A 18 -9.94 5.61 4.87
CA ARG A 18 -10.81 5.88 3.71
C ARG A 18 -10.35 7.09 2.86
N ASN A 19 -9.63 8.00 3.48
CA ASN A 19 -9.12 9.21 2.86
C ASN A 19 -7.66 9.05 2.39
N ASP A 20 -7.08 7.86 2.48
CA ASP A 20 -5.77 7.60 1.89
C ASP A 20 -5.84 7.82 0.39
N VAL A 21 -4.99 8.71 -0.13
CA VAL A 21 -4.80 8.93 -1.54
C VAL A 21 -3.84 7.86 -2.03
N VAL A 22 -4.34 6.97 -2.88
CA VAL A 22 -3.64 5.78 -3.35
C VAL A 22 -3.22 5.99 -4.79
N GLU A 23 -1.96 5.69 -5.06
CA GLU A 23 -1.39 5.58 -6.39
C GLU A 23 -1.05 4.12 -6.67
N LEU A 24 -1.38 3.67 -7.88
CA LEU A 24 -0.97 2.36 -8.37
C LEU A 24 0.34 2.49 -9.15
N LEU A 25 1.42 1.91 -8.60
CA LEU A 25 2.77 1.99 -9.16
C LEU A 25 2.94 1.07 -10.39
N HIS A 26 2.29 -0.09 -10.37
CA HIS A 26 2.38 -1.08 -11.43
C HIS A 26 1.02 -1.69 -11.70
N TRP A 27 0.76 -2.00 -12.97
CA TRP A 27 -0.45 -2.72 -13.35
C TRP A 27 -0.42 -4.18 -12.85
N PRO A 28 -1.51 -4.68 -12.25
CA PRO A 28 -1.64 -6.09 -11.95
C PRO A 28 -1.72 -6.93 -13.23
N ASN A 29 -1.20 -8.15 -13.19
CA ASN A 29 -1.36 -9.10 -14.29
C ASN A 29 -2.79 -9.68 -14.31
N LEU A 30 -3.73 -8.95 -14.91
CA LEU A 30 -5.16 -9.24 -14.90
C LEU A 30 -5.53 -10.58 -15.55
N THR A 31 -4.68 -11.16 -16.40
CA THR A 31 -4.93 -12.46 -17.03
C THR A 31 -4.63 -13.64 -16.11
N ARG A 32 -3.87 -13.42 -15.03
CA ARG A 32 -3.42 -14.48 -14.11
C ARG A 32 -3.84 -14.27 -12.66
N LEU A 33 -4.38 -13.10 -12.33
CA LEU A 33 -4.76 -12.72 -10.98
C LEU A 33 -6.28 -12.66 -10.83
N PRO A 34 -6.83 -13.00 -9.65
CA PRO A 34 -8.24 -12.82 -9.39
C PRO A 34 -8.62 -11.36 -9.58
N SER A 35 -9.69 -11.16 -10.33
CA SER A 35 -10.21 -9.87 -10.72
C SER A 35 -11.74 -9.92 -10.76
N THR A 36 -12.31 -8.73 -10.71
CA THR A 36 -13.73 -8.44 -10.89
C THR A 36 -13.91 -7.68 -12.22
N PRO A 37 -15.15 -7.55 -12.74
CA PRO A 37 -15.40 -6.76 -13.94
C PRO A 37 -14.86 -5.34 -13.87
N ASN A 38 -14.81 -4.74 -12.68
CA ASN A 38 -14.36 -3.35 -12.51
C ASN A 38 -12.85 -3.21 -12.22
N THR A 39 -12.12 -4.31 -12.03
CA THR A 39 -10.69 -4.28 -11.65
C THR A 39 -9.84 -3.46 -12.62
N MET A 40 -10.11 -3.57 -13.92
CA MET A 40 -9.40 -2.80 -14.95
C MET A 40 -9.66 -1.28 -14.84
N GLY A 41 -10.91 -0.89 -14.57
CA GLY A 41 -11.28 0.51 -14.37
C GLY A 41 -10.63 1.10 -13.12
N ILE A 42 -10.60 0.34 -12.03
CA ILE A 42 -9.92 0.75 -10.78
C ILE A 42 -8.40 0.92 -11.04
N ALA A 43 -7.78 -0.04 -11.73
CA ALA A 43 -6.35 0.03 -12.05
C ALA A 43 -6.02 1.23 -12.95
N SER A 44 -6.84 1.50 -13.96
CA SER A 44 -6.68 2.64 -14.86
C SER A 44 -6.81 3.97 -14.11
N LEU A 45 -7.81 4.12 -13.25
CA LEU A 45 -8.01 5.33 -12.46
C LEU A 45 -6.80 5.59 -11.55
N LEU A 46 -6.41 4.61 -10.73
CA LEU A 46 -5.37 4.78 -9.71
C LEU A 46 -3.95 4.89 -10.27
N SER A 47 -3.70 4.40 -11.49
CA SER A 47 -2.41 4.58 -12.18
C SER A 47 -2.32 5.93 -12.91
N SER A 48 -3.45 6.48 -13.34
CA SER A 48 -3.49 7.75 -14.09
C SER A 48 -3.67 8.97 -13.19
N CYS A 49 -4.39 8.79 -12.08
CA CYS A 49 -4.71 9.86 -11.14
C CYS A 49 -4.74 9.28 -9.70
N PRO A 50 -3.70 9.55 -8.88
CA PRO A 50 -3.74 9.21 -7.47
C PRO A 50 -4.97 9.83 -6.81
N THR A 51 -5.82 9.01 -6.21
CA THR A 51 -7.08 9.48 -5.61
C THR A 51 -7.41 8.72 -4.33
N SER A 52 -8.30 9.30 -3.52
CA SER A 52 -8.70 8.62 -2.29
C SER A 52 -9.62 7.44 -2.58
N ILE A 53 -9.56 6.42 -1.72
CA ILE A 53 -10.43 5.24 -1.82
C ILE A 53 -11.92 5.65 -1.83
N THR A 54 -12.28 6.65 -1.01
CA THR A 54 -13.65 7.19 -0.96
C THR A 54 -14.07 7.84 -2.28
N LEU A 55 -13.16 8.56 -2.94
CA LEU A 55 -13.46 9.27 -4.18
C LEU A 55 -13.46 8.32 -5.38
N ALA A 56 -12.60 7.31 -5.40
CA ALA A 56 -12.56 6.28 -6.44
C ALA A 56 -13.91 5.56 -6.62
N HIS A 57 -14.56 5.18 -5.51
CA HIS A 57 -15.93 4.65 -5.51
C HIS A 57 -16.91 5.57 -6.25
N ARG A 58 -16.86 6.87 -5.96
CA ARG A 58 -17.77 7.86 -6.56
C ARG A 58 -17.50 8.08 -8.05
N PHE A 59 -16.24 8.14 -8.45
CA PHE A 59 -15.86 8.34 -9.85
C PHE A 59 -16.23 7.16 -10.74
N LEU A 60 -16.12 5.93 -10.22
CA LEU A 60 -16.38 4.73 -11.00
C LEU A 60 -17.81 4.18 -10.82
N GLY A 61 -18.55 4.62 -9.80
CA GLY A 61 -19.88 4.10 -9.49
C GLY A 61 -19.87 2.64 -9.00
N ILE A 62 -18.76 2.18 -8.43
CA ILE A 62 -18.54 0.77 -8.00
C ILE A 62 -18.65 0.69 -6.49
N GLU A 63 -19.25 -0.36 -5.92
CA GLU A 63 -19.35 -0.54 -4.46
C GLU A 63 -17.99 -0.40 -3.73
N LEU A 64 -17.99 0.24 -2.54
CA LEU A 64 -16.77 0.42 -1.73
C LEU A 64 -16.10 -0.92 -1.39
N SER A 65 -16.89 -1.99 -1.20
CA SER A 65 -16.38 -3.32 -0.88
C SER A 65 -15.40 -3.83 -1.96
N GLU A 66 -15.74 -3.64 -3.23
CA GLU A 66 -14.93 -4.05 -4.37
C GLU A 66 -13.67 -3.18 -4.52
N ILE A 67 -13.79 -1.86 -4.26
CA ILE A 67 -12.62 -0.98 -4.20
C ILE A 67 -11.68 -1.42 -3.07
N TYR A 68 -12.21 -1.74 -1.88
CA TYR A 68 -11.42 -2.23 -0.76
C TYR A 68 -10.73 -3.56 -1.06
N GLN A 69 -11.42 -4.46 -1.75
CA GLN A 69 -10.87 -5.74 -2.17
C GLN A 69 -9.70 -5.56 -3.15
N PHE A 70 -9.87 -4.71 -4.17
CA PHE A 70 -8.79 -4.35 -5.09
C PHE A 70 -7.61 -3.72 -4.33
N TYR A 71 -7.90 -2.73 -3.48
CA TYR A 71 -6.89 -2.01 -2.72
C TYR A 71 -6.09 -2.94 -1.81
N ALA A 72 -6.74 -3.85 -1.09
CA ALA A 72 -6.07 -4.84 -0.25
C ALA A 72 -5.17 -5.78 -1.08
N ALA A 73 -5.67 -6.26 -2.22
CA ALA A 73 -4.90 -7.12 -3.12
C ALA A 73 -3.62 -6.41 -3.63
N ALA A 74 -3.77 -5.16 -4.06
CA ALA A 74 -2.69 -4.34 -4.59
C ALA A 74 -1.69 -3.92 -3.49
N ARG A 75 -2.18 -3.56 -2.31
CA ARG A 75 -1.34 -3.17 -1.17
C ARG A 75 -0.53 -4.35 -0.64
N CYS A 76 -1.14 -5.52 -0.49
CA CYS A 76 -0.41 -6.76 -0.14
C CYS A 76 0.57 -7.21 -1.22
N ALA A 77 0.36 -6.82 -2.49
CA ALA A 77 1.31 -7.08 -3.57
C ALA A 77 2.48 -6.07 -3.62
N GLY A 78 2.45 -5.01 -2.80
CA GLY A 78 3.47 -3.97 -2.81
C GLY A 78 3.45 -3.08 -4.06
N ILE A 79 2.35 -3.07 -4.81
CA ILE A 79 2.25 -2.31 -6.08
C ILE A 79 1.48 -0.99 -5.92
N THR A 80 1.18 -0.57 -4.69
CA THR A 80 0.52 0.72 -4.40
C THR A 80 1.33 1.54 -3.41
N ARG A 81 1.21 2.87 -3.54
CA ARG A 81 1.77 3.87 -2.64
C ARG A 81 0.65 4.74 -2.09
N ILE A 82 0.76 5.12 -0.82
CA ILE A 82 -0.10 6.14 -0.21
C ILE A 82 0.67 7.46 -0.29
N VAL A 83 0.08 8.48 -0.93
CA VAL A 83 0.79 9.74 -1.23
C VAL A 83 0.51 10.85 -0.23
N ASN A 84 -0.59 10.77 0.52
CA ASN A 84 -1.00 11.80 1.49
C ASN A 84 -0.63 11.49 2.95
N ARG A 85 0.23 10.49 3.17
CA ARG A 85 0.81 10.20 4.49
C ARG A 85 2.30 10.53 4.46
N ALA A 86 2.79 11.10 5.56
CA ALA A 86 4.22 11.16 5.78
C ALA A 86 4.79 9.72 5.75
N PRO A 87 5.97 9.51 5.16
CA PRO A 87 6.68 8.25 5.31
C PRO A 87 6.81 7.97 6.81
N GLU A 88 6.24 6.87 7.26
CA GLU A 88 6.49 6.40 8.62
C GLU A 88 7.96 5.97 8.63
N GLU A 89 8.83 6.78 9.23
CA GLU A 89 10.25 6.42 9.35
C GLU A 89 10.30 5.05 10.04
N PRO A 90 10.98 4.06 9.45
CA PRO A 90 11.13 2.78 10.12
C PRO A 90 11.75 3.05 11.48
N SER A 91 11.00 2.77 12.55
CA SER A 91 11.50 2.86 13.91
C SER A 91 12.65 1.85 14.04
N PHE A 92 13.88 2.32 13.85
CA PHE A 92 15.08 1.56 14.16
C PHE A 92 15.10 1.37 15.68
N LYS A 93 14.54 0.26 16.17
CA LYS A 93 14.84 -0.18 17.53
C LYS A 93 16.34 -0.50 17.53
N PRO A 94 17.17 0.20 18.32
CA PRO A 94 18.58 -0.10 18.36
C PRO A 94 18.75 -1.58 18.69
N HIS A 95 19.37 -2.36 17.80
CA HIS A 95 19.71 -3.73 18.10
C HIS A 95 20.70 -3.69 19.26
N ARG A 96 20.27 -4.22 20.42
CA ARG A 96 20.92 -4.12 21.73
C ARG A 96 22.39 -4.57 21.76
N ASN A 97 22.89 -5.23 20.72
CA ASN A 97 24.20 -5.89 20.67
C ASN A 97 25.04 -5.51 19.43
N GLN A 98 25.31 -4.22 19.20
CA GLN A 98 26.37 -3.80 18.25
C GLN A 98 27.51 -3.01 18.93
N PRO A 99 28.19 -3.59 19.94
CA PRO A 99 29.25 -2.88 20.67
C PRO A 99 30.45 -2.54 19.78
N LEU A 100 30.74 -3.36 18.77
CA LEU A 100 31.89 -3.13 17.88
C LEU A 100 31.70 -1.92 16.97
N LEU A 101 30.49 -1.72 16.46
CA LEU A 101 30.21 -0.64 15.52
C LEU A 101 30.15 0.72 16.24
N SER A 102 29.60 0.75 17.46
CA SER A 102 29.68 1.94 18.31
C SER A 102 31.11 2.27 18.71
N MET A 103 31.93 1.27 19.10
CA MET A 103 33.34 1.49 19.45
C MET A 103 34.18 2.03 18.28
N LEU A 104 33.89 1.59 17.05
CA LEU A 104 34.57 2.12 15.86
C LEU A 104 34.16 3.55 15.56
N LEU A 105 32.87 3.88 15.72
CA LEU A 105 32.37 5.24 15.53
C LEU A 105 32.92 6.20 16.60
N ASP A 106 32.98 5.78 17.86
CA ASP A 106 33.57 6.58 18.96
C ASP A 106 35.05 6.89 18.69
N LYS A 107 35.81 5.88 18.27
CA LYS A 107 37.24 6.03 17.94
C LYS A 107 37.48 6.97 16.75
N ILE A 108 36.57 7.01 15.78
CA ILE A 108 36.66 7.92 14.62
C ILE A 108 36.19 9.33 15.01
N ALA A 109 35.20 9.45 15.90
CA ALA A 109 34.68 10.72 16.39
C ALA A 109 35.63 11.46 17.36
N GLY A 110 36.72 10.82 17.79
CA GLY A 110 37.76 11.45 18.61
C GLY A 110 37.36 11.67 20.06
N ILE A 111 36.44 10.85 20.58
CA ILE A 111 36.16 10.70 22.02
C ILE A 111 36.96 9.53 22.57
#